data_AF-A0AAD0JHU1-F1
#
_entry.id   AF-A0AAD0JHU1-F1
#
_cell.length_a   1.000
_cell.length_b   1.000
_cell.length_c   1.000
_cell.angle_alpha   90.00
_cell.angle_beta   90.00
_cell.angle_gamma   90.00
#
_symmetry.space_group_name_H-M   'P 1'
#
loop_
_entity.id
_entity.type
_entity.pdbx_description
1 polymer ?
#
loop_
_entity_poly.entity_id
_entity_poly.type
_entity_poly.pdbx_seq_one_letter_code
_entity_poly.pdbx_strand_id
1 'polypeptide(L)' 'MTEARLTMWGRAQKLSYHCKDCGWKRVTPPTGDVRIEGLTWFRSCPECRSTALECGNAYALDTLWQGLPEAWRRARRLE' A
#
# COMPACT_ATOMS: atom_id res chain seq x y z
N MET A 1 -20.91 16.98 -24.72
CA MET A 1 -20.17 17.87 -23.80
C MET A 1 -19.16 17.02 -23.08
N THR A 2 -17.92 17.03 -23.58
CA THR A 2 -16.89 16.05 -23.25
C THR A 2 -16.00 16.68 -22.17
N GLU A 3 -16.16 16.25 -20.92
CA GLU A 3 -15.34 16.68 -19.80
C GLU A 3 -13.91 16.13 -19.94
N ALA A 4 -13.06 16.91 -20.60
CA ALA A 4 -11.62 16.72 -20.57
C ALA A 4 -10.98 17.97 -19.95
N ARG A 5 -10.96 18.06 -18.61
CA ARG A 5 -10.04 18.96 -17.92
C ARG A 5 -9.82 18.61 -16.44
N LEU A 6 -9.19 17.47 -16.22
CA LEU A 6 -8.33 17.30 -15.06
C LEU A 6 -6.91 17.15 -15.57
N THR A 7 -6.25 18.29 -15.78
CA THR A 7 -4.79 18.42 -15.83
C THR A 7 -4.25 18.03 -14.45
N MET A 8 -4.20 16.74 -14.15
CA MET A 8 -3.64 16.27 -12.88
C MET A 8 -2.14 16.10 -13.02
N TRP A 9 -1.42 16.92 -12.28
CA TRP A 9 -0.08 16.59 -11.81
C TRP A 9 -0.09 15.13 -11.32
N GLY A 10 0.95 14.36 -11.68
CA GLY A 10 0.96 12.89 -11.73
C GLY A 10 0.14 12.22 -10.62
N ARG A 11 -0.73 11.26 -11.00
CA ARG A 11 -1.56 10.51 -10.05
C ARG A 11 -0.67 9.99 -8.92
N ALA A 12 -0.95 10.46 -7.70
CA ALA A 12 -0.26 10.03 -6.49
C ALA A 12 -0.28 8.48 -6.41
N GLN A 13 0.89 7.88 -6.59
CA GLN A 13 1.01 6.43 -6.66
C GLN A 13 0.82 5.84 -5.27
N LYS A 14 -0.02 4.82 -5.17
CA LYS A 14 -0.15 4.00 -3.96
C LYS A 14 0.91 2.92 -4.02
N LEU A 15 1.63 2.72 -2.93
CA LEU A 15 2.62 1.66 -2.81
C LEU A 15 2.05 0.52 -1.97
N SER A 16 2.35 -0.71 -2.35
CA SER A 16 2.04 -1.93 -1.62
C SER A 16 3.35 -2.45 -1.02
N TYR A 17 3.35 -2.65 0.29
CA TYR A 17 4.45 -3.22 1.04
C TYR A 17 4.09 -4.63 1.48
N HIS A 18 5.03 -5.56 1.33
CA HIS A 18 4.87 -6.95 1.72
C HIS A 18 6.13 -7.47 2.42
N CYS A 19 5.98 -8.05 3.59
CA CYS A 19 7.07 -8.66 4.34
C CYS A 19 7.12 -10.16 4.09
N LYS A 20 8.26 -10.66 3.60
CA LYS A 20 8.46 -12.10 3.33
C LYS A 20 8.55 -12.96 4.60
N ASP A 21 8.98 -12.39 5.73
CA ASP A 21 9.16 -13.14 6.99
C ASP A 21 7.84 -13.44 7.71
N CYS A 22 6.93 -12.46 7.77
CA CYS A 22 5.74 -12.55 8.63
C CYS A 22 4.41 -12.40 7.87
N GLY A 23 4.46 -12.23 6.54
CA GLY A 23 3.27 -12.03 5.71
C GLY A 23 2.58 -10.67 5.92
N TRP A 24 3.22 -9.73 6.62
CA TRP A 24 2.65 -8.39 6.78
C TRP A 24 2.48 -7.71 5.44
N LYS A 25 1.28 -7.18 5.19
CA LYS A 25 0.97 -6.47 3.94
C LYS A 25 0.20 -5.18 4.22
N ARG A 26 0.63 -4.08 3.60
CA ARG A 26 -0.04 -2.78 3.72
C ARG A 26 0.04 -1.98 2.43
N VAL A 27 -1.06 -1.31 2.10
CA VAL A 27 -1.11 -0.36 0.99
C VAL A 27 -1.06 1.04 1.58
N THR A 28 -0.17 1.88 1.08
CA THR A 28 -0.05 3.26 1.51
C THR A 28 -1.16 4.12 0.92
N PRO A 29 -1.56 5.20 1.62
CA PRO A 29 -2.40 6.21 1.00
C PRO A 29 -1.68 6.80 -0.23
N PRO A 30 -2.43 7.35 -1.20
CA PRO A 30 -1.85 7.93 -2.39
C PRO A 30 -0.88 9.03 -1.97
N THR A 31 0.40 8.80 -2.26
CA THR A 31 1.47 9.67 -1.80
C THR A 31 1.87 10.57 -2.96
N GLY A 32 1.91 11.88 -2.73
CA GLY A 32 2.55 12.82 -3.65
C GLY A 32 4.07 12.65 -3.60
N ASP A 33 4.83 13.75 -3.72
CA ASP A 33 6.30 13.69 -3.71
C ASP A 33 6.92 13.44 -2.32
N VAL A 34 6.13 13.49 -1.25
CA VAL A 34 6.61 13.42 0.14
C VAL A 34 6.43 12.03 0.74
N ARG A 35 7.54 11.41 1.16
CA ARG A 35 7.56 10.13 1.89
C ARG A 35 7.66 10.37 3.39
N ILE A 36 6.71 9.83 4.15
CA ILE A 36 6.64 9.87 5.61
C ILE A 36 6.90 8.46 6.13
N GLU A 37 8.00 8.30 6.86
CA GLU A 37 8.36 7.02 7.49
C GLU A 37 7.25 6.57 8.45
N GLY A 38 6.85 5.30 8.35
CA GLY A 38 5.78 4.71 9.15
C GLY A 38 4.36 4.93 8.61
N LEU A 39 4.18 5.77 7.58
CA LEU A 39 2.87 6.02 6.97
C LEU A 39 2.85 5.73 5.47
N THR A 40 3.67 6.44 4.70
CA THR A 40 3.76 6.29 3.24
C THR A 40 5.03 5.59 2.78
N TRP A 41 5.96 5.35 3.70
CA TRP A 41 7.19 4.62 3.44
C TRP A 41 7.64 3.83 4.68
N PHE A 42 8.25 2.67 4.46
CA PHE A 42 8.70 1.77 5.52
C PHE A 42 10.09 1.23 5.18
N ARG A 43 11.06 1.36 6.10
CA ARG A 43 12.40 0.74 5.98
C ARG A 43 12.40 -0.74 6.31
N SER A 44 11.59 -1.11 7.29
CA SER A 44 11.49 -2.45 7.85
C SER A 44 10.05 -2.75 8.19
N CYS A 45 9.74 -4.04 8.36
CA CYS A 45 8.41 -4.46 8.76
C CYS A 45 8.07 -3.90 10.16
N PRO A 46 6.92 -3.23 10.34
CA PRO A 46 6.55 -2.70 11.65
C PRO A 46 6.19 -3.79 12.68
N GLU A 47 5.81 -4.98 12.23
CA GLU A 47 5.45 -6.10 13.12
C GLU A 47 6.69 -6.87 13.58
N CYS A 48 7.49 -7.40 12.64
CA CYS A 48 8.61 -8.28 12.96
C CYS A 48 9.99 -7.60 12.91
N ARG A 49 10.06 -6.33 12.49
CA ARG A 49 11.31 -5.57 12.28
C ARG A 49 12.27 -6.16 11.24
N SER A 50 11.86 -7.17 10.47
CA SER A 50 12.65 -7.71 9.35
C SER A 50 12.89 -6.65 8.27
N THR A 51 14.08 -6.70 7.67
CA THR A 51 14.47 -5.88 6.50
C THR A 51 14.06 -6.53 5.18
N ALA A 52 13.50 -7.74 5.19
CA ALA A 52 12.97 -8.43 4.01
C ALA A 52 11.59 -7.88 3.60
N LEU A 53 11.54 -6.57 3.35
CA LEU A 53 10.34 -5.84 2.97
C LEU A 53 10.38 -5.50 1.48
N GLU A 54 9.46 -6.09 0.71
CA GLU A 54 9.26 -5.78 -0.70
C GLU A 54 8.30 -4.60 -0.84
N CYS A 55 8.62 -3.67 -1.74
CA CYS A 55 7.75 -2.55 -2.08
C CYS A 55 7.52 -2.47 -3.59
N GLY A 56 6.28 -2.20 -3.98
CA GLY A 56 5.91 -2.01 -5.39
C GLY A 56 4.65 -1.18 -5.55
N ASN A 57 4.26 -0.94 -6.79
CA ASN A 57 3.00 -0.25 -7.08
C ASN A 57 1.81 -1.09 -6.62
N ALA A 58 0.85 -0.44 -5.97
CA ALA A 58 -0.36 -1.13 -5.53
C ALA A 58 -1.24 -1.46 -6.74
N TYR A 59 -1.53 -2.74 -6.91
CA TYR A 59 -2.48 -3.21 -7.91
C TYR A 59 -3.93 -2.91 -7.45
N ALA A 60 -4.87 -2.94 -8.39
CA ALA A 60 -6.29 -2.74 -8.09
C ALA A 60 -6.78 -3.70 -6.99
N LEU A 61 -6.33 -4.96 -7.04
CA LEU A 61 -6.63 -5.97 -6.03
C LEU A 61 -6.10 -5.57 -4.64
N ASP A 62 -4.92 -4.98 -4.55
CA ASP A 62 -4.36 -4.51 -3.28
C ASP A 62 -5.19 -3.38 -2.67
N THR A 63 -5.74 -2.50 -3.51
CA THR A 63 -6.65 -1.43 -3.06
C THR A 63 -8.00 -1.99 -2.61
N LEU A 64 -8.53 -3.01 -3.29
CA LEU A 64 -9.79 -3.68 -2.91
C LEU A 64 -9.74 -4.19 -1.46
N TRP A 65 -8.63 -4.83 -1.07
CA TRP A 65 -8.47 -5.38 0.28
C TRP A 65 -8.49 -4.31 1.40
N GLN A 66 -8.17 -3.05 1.10
CA GLN A 66 -8.23 -1.96 2.09
C GLN A 66 -9.66 -1.54 2.45
N GLY A 67 -10.60 -1.70 1.51
CA GLY A 67 -12.02 -1.38 1.73
C GLY A 67 -12.79 -2.46 2.48
N LEU A 68 -12.17 -3.64 2.70
CA LEU A 68 -12.82 -4.76 3.34
C LEU A 68 -12.77 -4.68 4.87
N PRO A 69 -13.79 -5.21 5.57
CA PRO A 69 -13.81 -5.30 7.02
C PRO A 69 -12.56 -6.00 7.56
N GLU A 70 -12.13 -5.62 8.77
CA GLU A 70 -10.91 -6.17 9.41
C GLU A 70 -10.87 -7.70 9.44
N ALA A 71 -12.02 -8.34 9.64
CA ALA A 71 -12.15 -9.80 9.64
C ALA A 71 -11.67 -10.43 8.32
N TRP A 72 -11.99 -9.81 7.19
CA TRP A 72 -11.61 -10.29 5.86
C TRP A 72 -10.14 -9.97 5.54
N ARG A 73 -9.60 -8.87 6.07
CA ARG A 73 -8.16 -8.54 5.96
C ARG A 73 -7.26 -9.54 6.71
N ARG A 74 -7.74 -10.13 7.81
CA ARG A 74 -7.00 -11.16 8.55
C ARG A 74 -6.94 -12.50 7.83
N ALA A 75 -7.98 -12.86 7.08
CA ALA A 75 -8.00 -14.11 6.29
C ALA A 75 -6.85 -14.14 5.27
N ARG A 76 -6.56 -13.01 4.61
CA ARG A 76 -5.44 -12.87 3.67
C ARG A 76 -4.05 -13.08 4.30
N ARG A 77 -3.90 -12.92 5.64
CA ARG A 77 -2.62 -13.11 6.34
C ARG A 77 -2.27 -14.61 6.50
N LEU A 78 -3.23 -15.50 6.26
CA LEU A 78 -3.10 -16.94 6.44
C LEU A 78 -2.84 -17.69 5.12
N GLU A 79 -2.76 -16.99 3.99
CA GLU A 79 -2.47 -17.53 2.65
C GLU A 79 -0.99 -17.43 2.28
#